data_AF-A0A2N3C582-F1
#
_entry.id   AF-A0A2N3C582-F1
#
_cell.length_a   1.000
_cell.length_b   1.000
_cell.length_c   1.000
_cell.angle_alpha   90.00
_cell.angle_beta   90.00
_cell.angle_gamma   90.00
#
_symmetry.space_group_name_H-M   'P 1'
#
loop_
_entity.id
_entity.type
_entity.pdbx_description
1 polymer ?
#
loop_
_entity_poly.entity_id
_entity_poly.type
_entity_poly.pdbx_seq_one_letter_code
_entity_poly.pdbx_strand_id
1 'polypeptide(L)'
;MHATELKIEQMPVTALKPWARNARTHSRKQIGEIAESIRTFGFTSPVLIDRENTILAGHGRVAAARSLNMREVPCVRLENMTPAQKRAYVLADNKLALNAGWDEELLGEELQALLEIDLDFDIGVTGFSIPEIDSLIEGLNPEEAGDPAADLLPEDDGAPPVSRVGDIWQLGPHRPICGSALEPQSFHRLMGKERARMVFTDPPYNVPIDGHVSGLGAVKHREFLMASGEMTRGEFASFLENAFRNLVDHSLDGSIHFICMDWRHIGEMMEAGEAVYTELKNLCVWAKDNGGMGAFYRSRHELVFAFKKGTAPHINSFGLGQHGRYRTNVWEYRGVNTMRAGRMEELALHPTVKPVAMIVDAIKDVSKRGEIVLDAFGGSGSTLIAAHKTGRRARLVELDPIYVDRIVKRWQAFAHDDAVLDGTDQSFGDVARMREEEARTPLASAASEAVE
;
A
#
# COMPACT_ATOMS: atom_id res chain seq x y z
N MET A 1 18.34 -40.62 -32.34
CA MET A 1 16.98 -40.68 -31.80
C MET A 1 16.01 -40.38 -32.94
N HIS A 2 15.13 -41.30 -33.31
CA HIS A 2 14.04 -40.94 -34.23
C HIS A 2 13.13 -39.96 -33.48
N ALA A 3 13.08 -38.71 -33.92
CA ALA A 3 12.09 -37.74 -33.42
C ALA A 3 10.71 -38.31 -33.73
N THR A 4 10.04 -38.83 -32.70
CA THR A 4 8.65 -39.26 -32.84
C THR A 4 7.82 -37.98 -32.83
N GLU A 5 7.07 -37.74 -33.89
CA GLU A 5 6.24 -36.54 -34.03
C GLU A 5 5.15 -36.56 -32.95
N LEU A 6 5.27 -35.68 -31.96
CA LEU A 6 4.29 -35.55 -30.89
C LEU A 6 3.09 -34.77 -31.41
N LYS A 7 1.89 -35.37 -31.33
CA LYS A 7 0.64 -34.73 -31.72
C LYS A 7 -0.13 -34.29 -30.48
N ILE A 8 -0.70 -33.08 -30.55
CA ILE A 8 -1.60 -32.54 -29.53
C ILE A 8 -3.03 -32.94 -29.91
N GLU A 9 -3.75 -33.58 -29.00
CA GLU A 9 -5.16 -33.95 -29.14
C GLU A 9 -5.99 -33.35 -28.00
N GLN A 10 -7.22 -32.90 -28.29
CA GLN A 10 -8.15 -32.43 -27.26
C GLN A 10 -8.87 -33.62 -26.64
N MET A 11 -8.78 -33.75 -25.32
CA MET A 11 -9.35 -34.89 -24.60
C MET A 11 -10.39 -34.43 -23.59
N PRO A 12 -11.55 -35.11 -23.50
CA PRO A 12 -12.51 -34.86 -22.43
C PRO A 12 -11.86 -35.02 -21.05
N VAL A 13 -12.02 -34.02 -20.19
CA VAL A 13 -11.42 -34.01 -18.84
C VAL A 13 -11.89 -35.21 -17.98
N THR A 14 -13.09 -35.71 -18.26
CA THR A 14 -13.70 -36.89 -17.63
C THR A 14 -13.10 -38.22 -18.11
N ALA A 15 -12.47 -38.25 -19.28
CA ALA A 15 -11.81 -39.45 -19.82
C ALA A 15 -10.41 -39.67 -19.24
N LEU A 16 -9.84 -38.64 -18.59
CA LEU A 16 -8.49 -38.68 -18.01
C LEU A 16 -8.45 -39.35 -16.63
N LYS A 17 -7.61 -40.38 -16.52
CA LYS A 17 -7.43 -41.17 -15.29
C LYS A 17 -6.18 -40.70 -14.53
N PRO A 18 -6.27 -40.42 -13.22
CA PRO A 18 -5.09 -40.06 -12.44
C PRO A 18 -4.14 -41.25 -12.32
N TRP A 19 -2.84 -40.96 -12.20
CA TRP A 19 -1.85 -41.99 -11.89
C TRP A 19 -2.03 -42.46 -10.45
N ALA A 20 -2.36 -43.74 -10.26
CA ALA A 20 -2.78 -44.27 -8.95
C ALA A 20 -1.72 -44.13 -7.84
N ARG A 21 -0.43 -44.07 -8.20
CA ARG A 21 0.69 -43.91 -7.26
C ARG A 21 1.40 -42.57 -7.43
N ASN A 22 0.65 -41.49 -7.70
CA ASN A 22 1.25 -40.18 -7.85
C ASN A 22 1.75 -39.70 -6.47
N ALA A 23 3.05 -39.54 -6.32
CA ALA A 23 3.67 -39.09 -5.09
C ALA A 23 3.57 -37.56 -4.90
N ARG A 24 3.31 -36.80 -5.98
CA ARG A 24 3.14 -35.34 -5.91
C ARG A 24 1.72 -35.00 -5.52
N THR A 25 1.59 -34.20 -4.47
CA THR A 25 0.32 -33.66 -3.99
C THR A 25 0.12 -32.23 -4.50
N HIS A 26 -1.15 -31.83 -4.61
CA HIS A 26 -1.54 -30.47 -4.98
C HIS A 26 -2.53 -29.95 -3.95
N SER A 27 -2.19 -28.84 -3.29
CA SER A 27 -3.08 -28.18 -2.33
C SER A 27 -4.22 -27.47 -3.07
N ARG A 28 -5.33 -27.16 -2.38
CA ARG A 28 -6.41 -26.36 -2.98
C ARG A 28 -5.92 -24.99 -3.46
N LYS A 29 -5.00 -24.37 -2.71
CA LYS A 29 -4.37 -23.09 -3.05
C LYS A 29 -3.63 -23.20 -4.40
N GLN A 30 -2.76 -24.19 -4.53
CA GLN A 30 -1.99 -24.41 -5.75
C GLN A 30 -2.87 -24.72 -6.96
N ILE A 31 -3.95 -25.49 -6.77
CA ILE A 31 -4.92 -25.74 -7.86
C ILE A 31 -5.59 -24.43 -8.29
N GLY A 32 -5.90 -23.54 -7.35
CA GLY A 32 -6.42 -22.20 -7.63
C GLY A 32 -5.44 -21.34 -8.43
N GLU A 33 -4.17 -21.30 -8.05
CA GLU A 33 -3.10 -20.58 -8.76
C GLU A 33 -2.98 -21.07 -10.22
N ILE A 34 -2.97 -22.39 -10.42
CA ILE A 34 -2.95 -22.98 -11.77
C ILE A 34 -4.22 -22.63 -12.56
N ALA A 35 -5.38 -22.60 -11.90
CA ALA A 35 -6.65 -22.26 -12.54
C ALA A 35 -6.67 -20.79 -12.99
N GLU A 36 -6.11 -19.87 -12.20
CA GLU A 36 -5.99 -18.46 -12.59
C GLU A 36 -5.05 -18.31 -13.78
N SER A 37 -3.89 -18.96 -13.74
CA SER A 37 -2.95 -18.98 -14.86
C SER A 37 -3.61 -19.50 -16.16
N ILE A 38 -4.40 -20.58 -16.09
CA ILE A 38 -5.15 -21.10 -17.24
C ILE A 38 -6.21 -20.11 -17.73
N ARG A 39 -6.88 -19.37 -16.82
CA ARG A 39 -7.89 -18.37 -17.21
C ARG A 39 -7.23 -17.20 -17.96
N THR A 40 -6.08 -16.75 -17.51
CA THR A 40 -5.35 -15.60 -18.05
C THR A 40 -4.64 -15.92 -19.37
N PHE A 41 -3.86 -17.00 -19.40
CA PHE A 41 -2.99 -17.33 -20.54
C PHE A 41 -3.53 -18.43 -21.43
N GLY A 42 -4.65 -19.05 -21.04
CA GLY A 42 -5.14 -20.28 -21.65
C GLY A 42 -4.37 -21.52 -21.21
N PHE A 43 -4.75 -22.67 -21.74
CA PHE A 43 -4.12 -23.94 -21.42
C PHE A 43 -2.87 -24.15 -22.29
N THR A 44 -1.77 -23.49 -21.93
CA THR A 44 -0.56 -23.37 -22.77
C THR A 44 0.31 -24.63 -22.82
N SER A 45 0.29 -25.44 -21.76
CA SER A 45 1.08 -26.68 -21.68
C SER A 45 0.15 -27.89 -21.76
N PRO A 46 0.35 -28.85 -22.70
CA PRO A 46 -0.49 -30.03 -22.81
C PRO A 46 -0.22 -31.06 -21.69
N VAL A 47 -1.24 -31.84 -21.34
CA VAL A 47 -1.16 -32.94 -20.35
C VAL A 47 -0.55 -34.17 -21.00
N LEU A 48 0.43 -34.81 -20.35
CA LEU A 48 1.05 -36.01 -20.89
C LEU A 48 0.28 -37.23 -20.42
N ILE A 49 -0.14 -38.09 -21.34
CA ILE A 49 -0.96 -39.27 -21.06
C ILE A 49 -0.40 -40.54 -21.72
N ASP A 50 -0.73 -41.71 -21.19
CA ASP A 50 -0.46 -42.98 -21.86
C ASP A 50 -1.61 -43.43 -22.78
N ARG A 51 -1.47 -44.62 -23.40
CA ARG A 51 -2.49 -45.22 -24.27
C ARG A 51 -3.83 -45.44 -23.57
N GLU A 52 -3.82 -45.60 -22.26
CA GLU A 52 -5.01 -45.88 -21.45
C GLU A 52 -5.69 -44.61 -20.88
N ASN A 53 -5.25 -43.43 -21.33
CA ASN A 53 -5.63 -42.09 -20.84
C ASN A 53 -5.21 -41.82 -19.39
N THR A 54 -4.17 -42.51 -18.91
CA THR A 54 -3.59 -42.27 -17.59
C THR A 54 -2.66 -41.08 -17.64
N ILE A 55 -2.87 -40.10 -16.76
CA ILE A 55 -2.07 -38.88 -16.66
C ILE A 55 -0.67 -39.25 -16.15
N LEU A 56 0.36 -39.00 -16.96
CA LEU A 56 1.77 -39.14 -16.60
C LEU A 56 2.34 -37.83 -16.04
N ALA A 57 1.94 -36.68 -16.61
CA ALA A 57 2.32 -35.35 -16.11
C ALA A 57 1.17 -34.35 -16.34
N GLY A 58 1.01 -33.40 -15.41
CA GLY A 58 -0.03 -32.37 -15.48
C GLY A 58 -1.28 -32.62 -14.62
N HIS A 59 -1.20 -33.44 -13.56
CA HIS A 59 -2.33 -33.70 -12.66
C HIS A 59 -2.93 -32.41 -12.07
N GLY A 60 -2.10 -31.46 -11.65
CA GLY A 60 -2.54 -30.15 -11.17
C GLY A 60 -3.32 -29.35 -12.21
N ARG A 61 -2.89 -29.35 -13.48
CA ARG A 61 -3.58 -28.69 -14.60
C ARG A 61 -4.93 -29.32 -14.90
N VAL A 62 -5.04 -30.65 -14.84
CA VAL A 62 -6.34 -31.34 -14.98
C VAL A 62 -7.26 -31.03 -13.81
N ALA A 63 -6.74 -30.98 -12.58
CA ALA A 63 -7.53 -30.59 -11.41
C ALA A 63 -8.03 -29.14 -11.51
N ALA A 64 -7.18 -28.22 -11.97
CA ALA A 64 -7.53 -26.83 -12.23
C ALA A 64 -8.60 -26.71 -13.33
N ALA A 65 -8.43 -27.40 -14.47
CA ALA A 65 -9.42 -27.45 -15.54
C ALA A 65 -10.80 -27.98 -15.07
N ARG A 66 -10.81 -28.98 -14.17
CA ARG A 66 -12.05 -29.44 -13.52
C ARG A 66 -12.69 -28.35 -12.68
N SER A 67 -11.89 -27.61 -11.91
CA SER A 67 -12.40 -26.50 -11.09
C SER A 67 -12.98 -25.35 -11.93
N LEU A 68 -12.47 -25.18 -13.15
CA LEU A 68 -12.93 -24.22 -14.15
C LEU A 68 -14.10 -24.73 -15.00
N ASN A 69 -14.60 -25.95 -14.76
CA ASN A 69 -15.62 -26.62 -15.57
C ASN A 69 -15.27 -26.73 -17.07
N MET A 70 -13.99 -26.86 -17.41
CA MET A 70 -13.56 -27.09 -18.79
C MET A 70 -13.99 -28.49 -19.26
N ARG A 71 -14.48 -28.57 -20.50
CA ARG A 71 -14.91 -29.84 -21.11
C ARG A 71 -13.73 -30.67 -21.58
N GLU A 72 -12.76 -30.03 -22.22
CA GLU A 72 -11.61 -30.65 -22.87
C GLU A 72 -10.32 -29.95 -22.47
N VAL A 73 -9.21 -30.70 -22.52
CA VAL A 73 -7.86 -30.18 -22.31
C VAL A 73 -6.92 -30.74 -23.38
N PRO A 74 -5.89 -29.98 -23.79
CA PRO A 74 -4.90 -30.46 -24.74
C PRO A 74 -4.02 -31.53 -24.07
N CYS A 75 -3.83 -32.64 -24.78
CA CYS A 75 -3.06 -33.80 -24.36
C CYS A 75 -2.02 -34.20 -25.40
N VAL A 76 -0.91 -34.77 -24.95
CA VAL A 76 0.07 -35.46 -25.80
C VAL A 76 0.20 -36.89 -25.31
N ARG A 77 0.05 -37.85 -26.23
CA ARG A 77 0.05 -39.28 -25.93
C ARG A 77 1.43 -39.90 -26.10
N LEU A 78 1.91 -40.55 -25.04
CA LEU A 78 3.19 -41.24 -25.01
C LEU A 78 2.98 -42.75 -25.14
N GLU A 79 3.09 -43.25 -26.37
CA GLU A 79 2.73 -44.62 -26.69
C GLU A 79 3.82 -45.67 -26.43
N ASN A 80 5.09 -45.25 -26.46
CA ASN A 80 6.24 -46.16 -26.54
C ASN A 80 7.01 -46.31 -25.21
N MET A 81 6.34 -46.09 -24.07
CA MET A 81 6.95 -46.28 -22.74
C MET A 81 6.55 -47.61 -22.12
N THR A 82 7.54 -48.39 -21.69
CA THR A 82 7.33 -49.56 -20.82
C THR A 82 6.72 -49.14 -19.47
N PRO A 83 6.07 -50.05 -18.73
CA PRO A 83 5.54 -49.72 -17.40
C PRO A 83 6.59 -49.18 -16.43
N ALA A 84 7.83 -49.66 -16.51
CA ALA A 84 8.95 -49.16 -15.70
C ALA A 84 9.35 -47.73 -16.09
N GLN A 85 9.41 -47.43 -17.39
CA GLN A 85 9.68 -46.08 -17.89
C GLN A 85 8.58 -45.10 -17.50
N LYS A 86 7.30 -45.47 -17.59
CA LYS A 86 6.18 -44.63 -17.12
C LYS A 86 6.37 -44.25 -15.65
N ARG A 87 6.69 -45.23 -14.79
CA ARG A 87 6.96 -45.00 -13.35
C ARG A 87 8.14 -44.07 -13.11
N ALA A 88 9.25 -44.30 -13.80
CA ALA A 88 10.44 -43.46 -13.68
C ALA A 88 10.15 -42.02 -14.15
N TYR A 89 9.42 -41.87 -15.25
CA TYR A 89 9.06 -40.57 -15.82
C TYR A 89 8.21 -39.72 -14.87
N VAL A 90 7.16 -40.30 -14.28
CA VAL A 90 6.30 -39.59 -13.30
C VAL A 90 7.11 -39.07 -12.11
N LEU A 91 8.13 -39.82 -11.66
CA LEU A 91 9.01 -39.36 -10.58
C LEU A 91 10.00 -38.29 -11.06
N ALA A 92 10.60 -38.50 -12.23
CA ALA A 92 11.59 -37.60 -12.80
C ALA A 92 10.99 -36.23 -13.13
N ASP A 93 9.84 -36.17 -13.79
CA ASP A 93 9.13 -34.92 -14.13
C ASP A 93 8.90 -34.05 -12.88
N ASN A 94 8.47 -34.68 -11.79
CA ASN A 94 8.24 -33.99 -10.52
C ASN A 94 9.53 -33.54 -9.83
N LYS A 95 10.57 -34.39 -9.78
CA LYS A 95 11.82 -34.07 -9.09
C LYS A 95 12.68 -33.07 -9.87
N LEU A 96 12.72 -33.18 -11.19
CA LEU A 96 13.49 -32.27 -12.04
C LEU A 96 12.94 -30.85 -11.97
N ALA A 97 11.61 -30.68 -11.97
CA ALA A 97 10.99 -29.38 -11.74
C ALA A 97 11.36 -28.77 -10.37
N LEU A 98 11.47 -29.59 -9.32
CA LEU A 98 11.86 -29.15 -7.98
C LEU A 98 13.37 -28.87 -7.82
N ASN A 99 14.20 -29.29 -8.78
CA ASN A 99 15.65 -29.07 -8.75
C ASN A 99 16.06 -27.76 -9.44
N ALA A 100 15.16 -27.13 -10.19
CA ALA A 100 15.41 -25.84 -10.80
C ALA A 100 15.47 -24.75 -9.71
N GLY A 101 16.36 -23.78 -9.89
CA GLY A 101 16.43 -22.57 -9.09
C GLY A 101 16.14 -21.35 -9.95
N TRP A 102 16.06 -20.19 -9.31
CA TRP A 102 15.96 -18.90 -9.96
C TRP A 102 17.29 -18.17 -9.87
N ASP A 103 17.60 -17.38 -10.89
CA ASP A 103 18.49 -16.24 -10.74
C ASP A 103 17.63 -15.12 -10.13
N GLU A 104 17.86 -14.79 -8.86
CA GLU A 104 16.99 -13.88 -8.10
C GLU A 104 17.09 -12.44 -8.60
N GLU A 105 18.25 -12.02 -9.11
CA GLU A 105 18.47 -10.68 -9.65
C GLU A 105 17.68 -10.52 -10.95
N LEU A 106 17.91 -11.41 -11.92
CA LEU A 106 17.17 -11.39 -13.19
C LEU A 106 15.65 -11.55 -12.99
N LEU A 107 15.24 -12.41 -12.05
CA LEU A 107 13.82 -12.59 -11.74
C LEU A 107 13.20 -11.32 -11.15
N GLY A 108 13.93 -10.63 -10.26
CA GLY A 108 13.49 -9.35 -9.71
C GLY A 108 13.30 -8.31 -10.82
N GLU A 109 14.28 -8.17 -11.72
CA GLU A 109 14.23 -7.22 -12.84
C GLU A 109 13.03 -7.47 -13.75
N GLU A 110 12.76 -8.73 -14.12
CA GLU A 110 11.62 -9.10 -14.96
C GLU A 110 10.28 -8.82 -14.26
N LEU A 111 10.17 -9.11 -12.95
CA LEU A 111 8.96 -8.79 -12.18
C LEU A 111 8.73 -7.28 -12.07
N GLN A 112 9.80 -6.50 -11.90
CA GLN A 112 9.72 -5.04 -11.90
C GLN A 112 9.29 -4.50 -13.26
N ALA A 113 9.90 -4.96 -14.35
CA ALA A 113 9.57 -4.54 -15.71
C ALA A 113 8.10 -4.82 -16.06
N LEU A 114 7.55 -5.96 -15.61
CA LEU A 114 6.13 -6.27 -15.78
C LEU A 114 5.21 -5.25 -15.10
N LEU A 115 5.55 -4.78 -13.89
CA LEU A 115 4.78 -3.73 -13.20
C LEU A 115 4.82 -2.39 -13.94
N GLU A 116 5.94 -2.08 -14.59
CA GLU A 116 6.12 -0.82 -15.30
C GLU A 116 5.37 -0.79 -16.64
N ILE A 117 5.23 -1.93 -17.32
CA ILE A 117 4.54 -2.04 -18.60
C ILE A 117 3.02 -1.93 -18.45
N ASP A 118 2.46 -2.62 -17.45
CA ASP A 118 1.02 -2.63 -17.20
C ASP A 118 0.73 -2.66 -15.69
N LEU A 119 0.40 -1.48 -15.16
CA LEU A 119 0.08 -1.29 -13.74
C LEU A 119 -1.16 -2.07 -13.28
N ASP A 120 -2.04 -2.47 -14.21
CA ASP A 120 -3.25 -3.23 -13.90
C ASP A 120 -3.06 -4.75 -14.05
N PHE A 121 -1.88 -5.20 -14.50
CA PHE A 121 -1.57 -6.62 -14.64
C PHE A 121 -1.37 -7.29 -13.28
N ASP A 122 -2.21 -8.27 -12.93
CA ASP A 122 -2.08 -9.00 -11.67
C ASP A 122 -0.89 -9.98 -11.72
N ILE A 123 0.28 -9.53 -11.26
CA ILE A 123 1.49 -10.38 -11.19
C ILE A 123 1.28 -11.65 -10.37
N GLY A 124 0.28 -11.72 -9.49
CA GLY A 124 -0.06 -12.96 -8.79
C GLY A 124 -0.33 -14.16 -9.72
N VAL A 125 -0.68 -13.93 -11.00
CA VAL A 125 -0.86 -15.01 -12.00
C VAL A 125 0.44 -15.76 -12.34
N THR A 126 1.60 -15.18 -12.03
CA THR A 126 2.91 -15.82 -12.21
C THR A 126 3.14 -16.97 -11.23
N GLY A 127 2.36 -17.03 -10.14
CA GLY A 127 2.51 -18.00 -9.07
C GLY A 127 3.41 -17.53 -7.92
N PHE A 128 4.06 -16.37 -8.03
CA PHE A 128 4.74 -15.74 -6.90
C PHE A 128 3.73 -15.05 -5.99
N SER A 129 3.90 -15.21 -4.67
CA SER A 129 3.09 -14.50 -3.69
C SER A 129 3.52 -13.03 -3.56
N ILE A 130 2.61 -12.19 -3.04
CA ILE A 130 2.89 -10.75 -2.83
C ILE A 130 4.19 -10.53 -2.03
N PRO A 131 4.44 -11.23 -0.91
CA PRO A 131 5.70 -11.05 -0.17
C PRO A 131 6.95 -11.48 -0.94
N GLU A 132 6.86 -12.51 -1.78
CA GLU A 132 7.98 -12.96 -2.62
C GLU A 132 8.32 -11.89 -3.67
N ILE A 133 7.30 -11.34 -4.33
CA ILE A 133 7.48 -10.26 -5.32
C ILE A 133 8.09 -9.02 -4.66
N ASP A 134 7.55 -8.60 -3.52
CA ASP A 134 8.07 -7.44 -2.78
C ASP A 134 9.54 -7.68 -2.37
N SER A 135 9.88 -8.87 -1.87
CA SER A 135 11.25 -9.20 -1.47
C SER A 135 12.23 -9.26 -2.64
N LEU A 136 11.83 -9.80 -3.79
CA LEU A 136 12.69 -9.90 -4.97
C LEU A 136 13.01 -8.52 -5.56
N ILE A 137 11.99 -7.66 -5.69
CA ILE A 137 12.17 -6.30 -6.22
C ILE A 137 12.98 -5.42 -5.25
N GLU A 138 12.76 -5.55 -3.94
CA GLU A 138 13.55 -4.83 -2.94
C GLU A 138 15.00 -5.30 -2.90
N GLY A 139 15.26 -6.56 -3.23
CA GLY A 139 16.62 -7.11 -3.34
C GLY A 139 17.47 -6.46 -4.44
N LEU A 140 16.85 -5.86 -5.47
CA LEU A 140 17.56 -5.16 -6.55
C LEU A 140 18.18 -3.84 -6.09
N ASN A 141 17.48 -3.13 -5.21
CA ASN A 141 17.91 -1.86 -4.65
C ASN A 141 17.82 -1.92 -3.12
N PRO A 142 18.74 -2.64 -2.47
CA PRO A 142 18.70 -2.83 -1.03
C PRO A 142 18.92 -1.49 -0.32
N GLU A 143 17.84 -0.87 0.15
CA GLU A 143 17.90 0.25 1.09
C GLU A 143 18.18 -0.28 2.50
N GLU A 144 18.90 0.50 3.32
CA GLU A 144 19.09 0.15 4.72
C GLU A 144 17.74 0.19 5.48
N ALA A 145 17.39 -0.93 6.12
CA ALA A 145 16.18 -1.01 6.94
C ALA A 145 16.26 0.02 8.10
N GLY A 146 15.33 0.98 8.09
CA GLY A 146 15.33 2.09 9.05
C GLY A 146 16.26 3.23 8.67
N ASP A 147 16.56 3.41 7.38
CA ASP A 147 17.21 4.60 6.85
C ASP A 147 16.53 5.88 7.40
N PRO A 148 17.24 6.66 8.24
CA PRO A 148 16.69 7.86 8.83
C PRO A 148 16.34 8.93 7.79
N ALA A 149 16.90 8.86 6.57
CA ALA A 149 16.59 9.81 5.50
C ALA A 149 15.09 9.82 5.15
N ALA A 150 14.42 8.66 5.26
CA ALA A 150 12.98 8.57 5.01
C ALA A 150 12.15 9.36 6.04
N ASP A 151 12.65 9.52 7.26
CA ASP A 151 12.00 10.28 8.34
C ASP A 151 12.46 11.75 8.41
N LEU A 152 13.46 12.15 7.61
CA LEU A 152 13.88 13.54 7.51
C LEU A 152 12.77 14.42 6.92
N LEU A 153 12.62 15.61 7.50
CA LEU A 153 11.72 16.64 7.03
C LEU A 153 12.51 17.80 6.43
N PRO A 154 11.99 18.45 5.38
CA PRO A 154 12.57 19.69 4.88
C PRO A 154 12.48 20.78 5.96
N GLU A 155 13.47 21.69 5.97
CA GLU A 155 13.46 22.85 6.84
C GLU A 155 12.27 23.77 6.53
N ASP A 156 11.71 24.38 7.58
CA ASP A 156 10.74 25.46 7.44
C ASP A 156 11.49 26.78 7.28
N ASP A 157 11.51 27.29 6.04
CA ASP A 157 12.14 28.55 5.67
C ASP A 157 11.30 29.79 6.09
N GLY A 158 10.11 29.57 6.65
CA GLY A 158 9.17 30.63 7.02
C GLY A 158 8.58 31.37 5.82
N ALA A 159 8.77 30.86 4.60
CA ALA A 159 8.19 31.45 3.40
C ALA A 159 6.67 31.30 3.41
N PRO A 160 5.92 32.23 2.78
CA PRO A 160 4.49 32.04 2.55
C PRO A 160 4.23 30.73 1.81
N PRO A 161 3.17 29.99 2.14
CA PRO A 161 2.87 28.75 1.45
C PRO A 161 2.62 29.02 -0.04
N VAL A 162 3.29 28.23 -0.87
CA VAL A 162 3.07 28.16 -2.30
C VAL A 162 1.68 27.62 -2.53
N SER A 163 1.33 26.45 -1.99
CA SER A 163 0.03 25.79 -2.19
C SER A 163 -1.16 26.66 -1.77
N ARG A 164 -2.31 26.43 -2.40
CA ARG A 164 -3.60 27.06 -2.11
C ARG A 164 -4.70 26.00 -2.04
N VAL A 165 -5.77 26.28 -1.33
CA VAL A 165 -6.94 25.38 -1.24
C VAL A 165 -7.42 25.04 -2.65
N GLY A 166 -7.56 23.74 -2.91
CA GLY A 166 -7.97 23.19 -4.18
C GLY A 166 -6.83 22.87 -5.15
N ASP A 167 -5.58 23.23 -4.86
CA ASP A 167 -4.44 22.76 -5.64
C ASP A 167 -4.25 21.25 -5.47
N ILE A 168 -3.89 20.58 -6.56
CA ILE A 168 -3.42 19.19 -6.56
C ILE A 168 -2.02 19.21 -7.16
N TRP A 169 -1.08 18.55 -6.50
CA TRP A 169 0.27 18.37 -7.03
C TRP A 169 0.44 16.95 -7.58
N GLN A 170 1.14 16.81 -8.69
CA GLN A 170 1.57 15.54 -9.26
C GLN A 170 3.03 15.29 -8.85
N LEU A 171 3.25 14.22 -8.08
CA LEU A 171 4.54 13.84 -7.49
C LEU A 171 4.87 12.41 -7.94
N GLY A 172 5.47 12.25 -9.12
CA GLY A 172 5.64 10.93 -9.73
C GLY A 172 4.27 10.24 -9.87
N PRO A 173 4.01 9.07 -9.25
CA PRO A 173 2.69 8.44 -9.28
C PRO A 173 1.75 8.87 -8.13
N HIS A 174 2.17 9.81 -7.28
CA HIS A 174 1.45 10.28 -6.09
C HIS A 174 0.75 11.61 -6.31
N ARG A 175 -0.29 11.88 -5.52
CA ARG A 175 -1.03 13.14 -5.56
C ARG A 175 -1.45 13.59 -4.16
N PRO A 176 -0.98 14.72 -3.63
CA PRO A 176 -1.63 15.44 -2.54
C PRO A 176 -2.57 16.53 -3.07
N ILE A 177 -3.72 16.71 -2.40
CA ILE A 177 -4.62 17.86 -2.59
C ILE A 177 -4.60 18.74 -1.34
N CYS A 178 -4.56 20.06 -1.54
CA CYS A 178 -4.86 21.02 -0.48
C CYS A 178 -6.39 21.09 -0.30
N GLY A 179 -6.93 20.47 0.75
CA GLY A 179 -8.38 20.34 0.92
C GLY A 179 -8.78 19.73 2.26
N SER A 180 -10.08 19.65 2.51
CA SER A 180 -10.61 19.17 3.77
C SER A 180 -10.98 17.68 3.73
N ALA A 181 -10.57 16.94 4.77
CA ALA A 181 -10.99 15.56 5.04
C ALA A 181 -12.51 15.41 5.29
N LEU A 182 -13.18 16.51 5.61
CA LEU A 182 -14.62 16.54 5.88
C LEU A 182 -15.45 16.79 4.62
N GLU A 183 -14.81 17.20 3.52
CA GLU A 183 -15.49 17.57 2.29
C GLU A 183 -15.37 16.45 1.24
N PRO A 184 -16.48 15.84 0.80
CA PRO A 184 -16.46 14.80 -0.25
C PRO A 184 -15.81 15.28 -1.56
N GLN A 185 -15.91 16.58 -1.86
CA GLN A 185 -15.34 17.18 -3.06
C GLN A 185 -13.81 17.08 -3.12
N SER A 186 -13.12 17.14 -1.97
CA SER A 186 -11.66 16.94 -1.90
C SER A 186 -11.28 15.57 -2.45
N PHE A 187 -12.00 14.53 -2.01
CA PHE A 187 -11.76 13.16 -2.43
C PHE A 187 -12.17 12.91 -3.88
N HIS A 188 -13.31 13.46 -4.32
CA HIS A 188 -13.74 13.33 -5.72
C HIS A 188 -12.73 13.92 -6.70
N ARG A 189 -12.16 15.09 -6.39
CA ARG A 189 -11.12 15.72 -7.24
C ARG A 189 -9.80 14.94 -7.20
N LEU A 190 -9.40 14.48 -6.01
CA LEU A 190 -8.15 13.73 -5.81
C LEU A 190 -8.18 12.33 -6.45
N MET A 191 -9.28 11.60 -6.28
CA MET A 191 -9.39 10.19 -6.64
C MET A 191 -10.03 9.96 -8.01
N GLY A 192 -10.91 10.87 -8.46
CA GLY A 192 -11.73 10.66 -9.64
C GLY A 192 -12.49 9.34 -9.60
N LYS A 193 -12.19 8.45 -10.55
CA LYS A 193 -12.79 7.10 -10.63
C LYS A 193 -11.98 6.04 -9.88
N GLU A 194 -10.74 6.33 -9.50
CA GLU A 194 -9.90 5.39 -8.78
C GLU A 194 -10.44 5.14 -7.37
N ARG A 195 -10.05 4.02 -6.76
CA ARG A 195 -10.45 3.64 -5.40
C ARG A 195 -9.26 3.10 -4.64
N ALA A 196 -9.17 3.45 -3.36
CA ALA A 196 -8.08 3.03 -2.49
C ALA A 196 -8.21 1.55 -2.11
N ARG A 197 -7.09 0.82 -2.14
CA ARG A 197 -7.03 -0.54 -1.58
C ARG A 197 -6.98 -0.52 -0.07
N MET A 198 -6.33 0.49 0.48
CA MET A 198 -6.16 0.65 1.91
C MET A 198 -6.10 2.12 2.29
N VAL A 199 -6.33 2.36 3.58
CA VAL A 199 -6.15 3.68 4.19
C VAL A 199 -5.10 3.55 5.28
N PHE A 200 -4.19 4.51 5.32
CA PHE A 200 -3.37 4.77 6.50
C PHE A 200 -3.50 6.26 6.78
N THR A 201 -4.06 6.61 7.93
CA THR A 201 -4.41 8.01 8.23
C THR A 201 -4.23 8.30 9.71
N ASP A 202 -3.86 9.54 10.03
CA ASP A 202 -3.54 10.02 11.38
C ASP A 202 -4.34 11.29 11.68
N PRO A 203 -5.63 11.17 12.03
CA PRO A 203 -6.45 12.33 12.35
C PRO A 203 -5.87 13.12 13.52
N PRO A 204 -6.10 14.45 13.59
CA PRO A 204 -5.77 15.22 14.77
C PRO A 204 -6.49 14.70 16.01
N TYR A 205 -5.80 14.71 17.16
CA TYR A 205 -6.31 14.07 18.39
C TYR A 205 -7.20 14.97 19.23
N ASN A 206 -7.60 16.16 18.75
CA ASN A 206 -8.40 17.12 19.54
C ASN A 206 -7.78 17.44 20.91
N VAL A 207 -6.48 17.71 20.90
CA VAL A 207 -5.68 18.12 22.07
C VAL A 207 -4.88 19.35 21.67
N PRO A 208 -4.81 20.40 22.52
CA PRO A 208 -4.01 21.58 22.24
C PRO A 208 -2.53 21.22 22.05
N ILE A 209 -1.84 21.85 21.10
CA ILE A 209 -0.40 21.62 20.88
C ILE A 209 0.42 22.27 22.00
N ASP A 210 0.06 23.50 22.40
CA ASP A 210 0.70 24.20 23.50
C ASP A 210 0.57 23.41 24.82
N GLY A 211 1.71 23.20 25.48
CA GLY A 211 1.83 22.42 26.72
C GLY A 211 1.77 20.89 26.59
N HIS A 212 1.43 20.33 25.41
CA HIS A 212 1.30 18.87 25.23
C HIS A 212 2.34 18.26 24.30
N VAL A 213 2.85 19.02 23.30
CA VAL A 213 3.77 18.45 22.31
C VAL A 213 5.13 19.15 22.21
N SER A 214 5.22 20.45 22.47
CA SER A 214 6.51 21.14 22.64
C SER A 214 7.03 20.96 24.07
N GLY A 215 8.31 20.62 24.23
CA GLY A 215 8.96 20.62 25.54
C GLY A 215 8.88 21.99 26.24
N LEU A 216 9.30 22.08 27.50
CA LEU A 216 9.31 23.31 28.33
C LEU A 216 10.24 24.45 27.80
N GLY A 217 10.48 24.58 26.49
CA GLY A 217 11.53 25.39 25.86
C GLY A 217 11.08 26.29 24.69
N ALA A 218 12.07 26.86 24.00
CA ALA A 218 11.99 28.01 23.08
C ALA A 218 11.33 27.78 21.70
N VAL A 219 11.00 26.53 21.34
CA VAL A 219 10.35 26.20 20.07
C VAL A 219 8.85 26.03 20.31
N LYS A 220 8.05 26.91 19.70
CA LYS A 220 6.58 26.83 19.72
C LYS A 220 6.09 26.32 18.36
N HIS A 221 5.33 25.24 18.36
CA HIS A 221 4.63 24.79 17.16
C HIS A 221 3.29 25.52 17.05
N ARG A 222 2.89 25.85 15.81
CA ARG A 222 1.57 26.42 15.52
C ARG A 222 0.50 25.35 15.74
N GLU A 223 -0.63 25.73 16.34
CA GLU A 223 -1.82 24.88 16.50
C GLU A 223 -2.34 24.34 15.16
N PHE A 224 -2.97 23.16 15.18
CA PHE A 224 -3.63 22.62 13.99
C PHE A 224 -4.81 23.52 13.58
N LEU A 225 -5.14 23.53 12.28
CA LEU A 225 -6.26 24.29 11.76
C LEU A 225 -7.62 23.83 12.31
N MET A 226 -7.71 22.59 12.78
CA MET A 226 -8.91 22.01 13.38
C MET A 226 -8.56 20.85 14.32
N ALA A 227 -9.47 20.54 15.24
CA ALA A 227 -9.34 19.49 16.25
C ALA A 227 -8.02 19.63 17.04
N SER A 228 -7.84 20.81 17.63
CA SER A 228 -6.76 21.19 18.53
C SER A 228 -7.27 21.43 19.96
N GLY A 229 -8.32 20.71 20.38
CA GLY A 229 -8.87 20.74 21.74
C GLY A 229 -10.17 21.52 21.89
N GLU A 230 -10.71 22.07 20.81
CA GLU A 230 -11.94 22.86 20.82
C GLU A 230 -13.22 22.02 20.84
N MET A 231 -13.16 20.76 20.40
CA MET A 231 -14.37 19.93 20.23
C MET A 231 -14.73 19.17 21.51
N THR A 232 -16.01 19.09 21.82
CA THR A 232 -16.54 18.13 22.80
C THR A 232 -16.42 16.69 22.28
N ARG A 233 -16.61 15.69 23.17
CA ARG A 233 -16.61 14.27 22.79
C ARG A 233 -17.54 13.96 21.61
N GLY A 234 -18.76 14.50 21.62
CA GLY A 234 -19.75 14.25 20.57
C GLY A 234 -19.41 14.95 19.24
N GLU A 235 -18.90 16.18 19.31
CA GLU A 235 -18.42 16.90 18.12
C GLU A 235 -17.22 16.20 17.49
N PHE A 236 -16.28 15.71 18.32
CA PHE A 236 -15.12 14.98 17.82
C PHE A 236 -15.49 13.60 17.25
N ALA A 237 -16.43 12.87 17.86
CA ALA A 237 -16.96 11.64 17.28
C ALA A 237 -17.63 11.91 15.91
N SER A 238 -18.41 12.99 15.80
CA SER A 238 -19.05 13.40 14.54
C SER A 238 -18.03 13.81 13.47
N PHE A 239 -16.96 14.50 13.88
CA PHE A 239 -15.83 14.85 13.03
C PHE A 239 -15.16 13.60 12.45
N LEU A 240 -14.84 12.61 13.29
CA LEU A 240 -14.25 11.34 12.87
C LEU A 240 -15.20 10.56 11.95
N GLU A 241 -16.48 10.49 12.29
CA GLU A 241 -17.48 9.80 11.48
C GLU A 241 -17.55 10.37 10.06
N ASN A 242 -17.58 11.70 9.91
CA ASN A 242 -17.59 12.36 8.61
C ASN A 242 -16.33 12.05 7.79
N ALA A 243 -15.14 12.12 8.41
CA ALA A 243 -13.90 11.74 7.75
C ALA A 243 -13.91 10.26 7.33
N PHE A 244 -14.40 9.37 8.19
CA PHE A 244 -14.47 7.93 7.91
C PHE A 244 -15.42 7.62 6.76
N ARG A 245 -16.56 8.32 6.65
CA ARG A 245 -17.49 8.17 5.53
C ARG A 245 -16.81 8.50 4.21
N ASN A 246 -16.08 9.61 4.13
CA ASN A 246 -15.34 9.99 2.93
C ASN A 246 -14.25 8.96 2.56
N LEU A 247 -13.52 8.43 3.55
CA LEU A 247 -12.54 7.35 3.35
C LEU A 247 -13.20 6.08 2.81
N VAL A 248 -14.33 5.68 3.39
CA VAL A 248 -15.09 4.51 2.94
C VAL A 248 -15.60 4.69 1.52
N ASP A 249 -16.21 5.82 1.18
CA ASP A 249 -16.80 6.06 -0.14
C ASP A 249 -15.77 5.98 -1.29
N HIS A 250 -14.51 6.28 -0.98
CA HIS A 250 -13.39 6.30 -1.93
C HIS A 250 -12.47 5.07 -1.85
N SER A 251 -12.86 4.04 -1.11
CA SER A 251 -12.10 2.78 -0.98
C SER A 251 -12.79 1.59 -1.65
N LEU A 252 -12.05 0.52 -1.92
CA LEU A 252 -12.58 -0.72 -2.50
C LEU A 252 -13.33 -1.54 -1.43
N ASP A 253 -14.34 -2.32 -1.82
CA ASP A 253 -14.91 -3.33 -0.90
C ASP A 253 -13.80 -4.32 -0.50
N GLY A 254 -13.71 -4.65 0.78
CA GLY A 254 -12.63 -5.45 1.36
C GLY A 254 -11.37 -4.67 1.75
N SER A 255 -11.34 -3.34 1.62
CA SER A 255 -10.19 -2.51 2.05
C SER A 255 -9.99 -2.54 3.57
N ILE A 256 -8.72 -2.43 3.99
CA ILE A 256 -8.33 -2.28 5.39
C ILE A 256 -7.89 -0.83 5.64
N HIS A 257 -8.46 -0.22 6.68
CA HIS A 257 -8.23 1.16 7.05
C HIS A 257 -7.54 1.18 8.41
N PHE A 258 -6.27 1.59 8.41
CA PHE A 258 -5.47 1.82 9.61
C PHE A 258 -5.61 3.28 10.04
N ILE A 259 -6.19 3.49 11.22
CA ILE A 259 -6.48 4.83 11.74
C ILE A 259 -5.78 5.00 13.07
N CYS A 260 -4.81 5.92 13.12
CA CYS A 260 -4.04 6.20 14.32
C CYS A 260 -4.84 7.04 15.31
N MET A 261 -4.72 6.76 16.60
CA MET A 261 -5.31 7.57 17.67
C MET A 261 -4.65 7.31 19.03
N ASP A 262 -4.82 8.23 19.97
CA ASP A 262 -4.48 8.01 21.38
C ASP A 262 -5.58 7.24 22.14
N TRP A 263 -5.19 6.53 23.20
CA TRP A 263 -6.09 5.75 24.05
C TRP A 263 -7.24 6.57 24.67
N ARG A 264 -7.05 7.88 24.86
CA ARG A 264 -8.06 8.80 25.40
C ARG A 264 -9.30 8.91 24.52
N HIS A 265 -9.15 8.68 23.21
CA HIS A 265 -10.24 8.77 22.23
C HIS A 265 -10.72 7.41 21.72
N ILE A 266 -10.46 6.31 22.46
CA ILE A 266 -11.03 5.00 22.11
C ILE A 266 -12.56 5.09 21.98
N GLY A 267 -13.24 5.85 22.85
CA GLY A 267 -14.69 5.97 22.82
C GLY A 267 -15.20 6.56 21.51
N GLU A 268 -14.63 7.68 21.09
CA GLU A 268 -14.97 8.42 19.86
C GLU A 268 -14.59 7.63 18.61
N MET A 269 -13.45 6.93 18.63
CA MET A 269 -13.03 6.04 17.55
C MET A 269 -13.98 4.87 17.36
N MET A 270 -14.43 4.24 18.45
CA MET A 270 -15.39 3.13 18.38
C MET A 270 -16.76 3.62 17.91
N GLU A 271 -17.24 4.76 18.43
CA GLU A 271 -18.53 5.35 18.05
C GLU A 271 -18.57 5.70 16.55
N ALA A 272 -17.58 6.44 16.05
CA ALA A 272 -17.46 6.75 14.62
C ALA A 272 -17.20 5.52 13.76
N GLY A 273 -16.38 4.59 14.26
CA GLY A 273 -16.01 3.37 13.56
C GLY A 273 -17.18 2.41 13.33
N GLU A 274 -17.97 2.16 14.37
CA GLU A 274 -19.16 1.30 14.31
C GLU A 274 -20.27 1.88 13.42
N ALA A 275 -20.34 3.21 13.31
CA ALA A 275 -21.31 3.89 12.44
C ALA A 275 -20.99 3.77 10.93
N VAL A 276 -19.74 3.46 10.58
CA VAL A 276 -19.24 3.56 9.19
C VAL A 276 -18.67 2.24 8.65
N TYR A 277 -17.91 1.51 9.46
CA TYR A 277 -17.22 0.30 9.04
C TYR A 277 -18.02 -0.97 9.29
N THR A 278 -17.73 -2.01 8.51
CA THR A 278 -18.41 -3.31 8.64
C THR A 278 -17.83 -4.16 9.77
N GLU A 279 -16.54 -4.01 10.05
CA GLU A 279 -15.84 -4.82 11.04
C GLU A 279 -14.61 -4.07 11.58
N LEU A 280 -14.37 -4.10 12.89
CA LEU A 280 -13.06 -3.83 13.47
C LEU A 280 -12.25 -5.13 13.45
N LYS A 281 -11.24 -5.23 12.58
CA LYS A 281 -10.40 -6.44 12.44
C LYS A 281 -9.52 -6.66 13.66
N ASN A 282 -8.90 -5.59 14.13
CA ASN A 282 -7.97 -5.64 15.24
C ASN A 282 -7.69 -4.23 15.78
N LEU A 283 -7.13 -4.18 16.98
CA LEU A 283 -6.52 -2.99 17.55
C LEU A 283 -5.02 -3.26 17.65
N CYS A 284 -4.23 -2.51 16.88
CA CYS A 284 -2.78 -2.60 16.95
C CYS A 284 -2.24 -1.56 17.95
N VAL A 285 -1.23 -1.96 18.72
CA VAL A 285 -0.55 -1.10 19.68
C VAL A 285 0.82 -0.79 19.14
N TRP A 286 1.06 0.47 18.72
CA TRP A 286 2.39 0.93 18.41
C TRP A 286 3.15 1.19 19.71
N ALA A 287 4.03 0.28 20.10
CA ALA A 287 4.93 0.41 21.23
C ALA A 287 6.18 1.21 20.81
N LYS A 288 6.38 2.35 21.48
CA LYS A 288 7.50 3.27 21.25
C LYS A 288 8.68 2.91 22.14
N ASP A 289 9.86 3.47 21.89
CA ASP A 289 11.05 3.23 22.73
C ASP A 289 10.92 3.87 24.12
N ASN A 290 10.33 5.07 24.17
CA ASN A 290 10.26 5.90 25.39
C ASN A 290 8.84 6.41 25.61
N GLY A 291 8.48 6.61 26.88
CA GLY A 291 7.22 7.28 27.24
C GLY A 291 7.25 8.76 26.90
N GLY A 292 6.10 9.31 26.49
CA GLY A 292 5.90 10.74 26.26
C GLY A 292 6.04 11.59 27.53
N MET A 293 5.77 12.88 27.44
CA MET A 293 5.79 13.79 28.61
C MET A 293 4.69 13.43 29.62
N GLY A 294 4.90 13.74 30.91
CA GLY A 294 3.94 13.50 31.98
C GLY A 294 4.57 12.99 33.27
N ALA A 295 3.85 13.13 34.39
CA ALA A 295 4.33 12.74 35.73
C ALA A 295 3.75 11.41 36.26
N PHE A 296 2.60 10.98 35.73
CA PHE A 296 1.98 9.69 36.10
C PHE A 296 2.43 8.57 35.14
N TYR A 297 1.54 7.67 34.73
CA TYR A 297 1.85 6.70 33.67
C TYR A 297 2.03 7.41 32.33
N ARG A 298 3.29 7.57 31.93
CA ARG A 298 3.67 8.17 30.65
C ARG A 298 3.33 7.20 29.51
N SER A 299 2.48 7.62 28.57
CA SER A 299 2.14 6.81 27.40
C SER A 299 3.41 6.47 26.60
N ARG A 300 3.72 5.18 26.50
CA ARG A 300 4.77 4.61 25.63
C ARG A 300 4.15 3.94 24.40
N HIS A 301 2.91 4.27 24.08
CA HIS A 301 2.23 3.70 22.94
C HIS A 301 1.26 4.69 22.30
N GLU A 302 0.92 4.39 21.05
CA GLU A 302 -0.27 4.88 20.36
C GLU A 302 -1.06 3.69 19.83
N LEU A 303 -2.31 3.93 19.47
CA LEU A 303 -3.21 2.89 18.96
C LEU A 303 -3.41 3.07 17.45
N VAL A 304 -3.54 1.96 16.75
CA VAL A 304 -3.89 1.92 15.33
C VAL A 304 -5.07 0.97 15.17
N PHE A 305 -6.23 1.54 14.86
CA PHE A 305 -7.47 0.81 14.64
C PHE A 305 -7.47 0.25 13.22
N ALA A 306 -7.60 -1.07 13.07
CA ALA A 306 -7.66 -1.71 11.77
C ALA A 306 -9.13 -2.04 11.43
N PHE A 307 -9.81 -1.13 10.76
CA PHE A 307 -11.18 -1.33 10.30
C PHE A 307 -11.23 -1.96 8.91
N LYS A 308 -12.30 -2.70 8.62
CA LYS A 308 -12.60 -3.24 7.30
C LYS A 308 -13.84 -2.58 6.72
N LYS A 309 -13.72 -2.13 5.47
CA LYS A 309 -14.86 -1.74 4.65
C LYS A 309 -15.48 -2.97 3.99
N GLY A 310 -16.78 -3.12 4.15
CA GLY A 310 -17.62 -4.04 3.39
C GLY A 310 -17.34 -5.52 3.64
N THR A 311 -17.87 -6.37 2.77
CA THR A 311 -17.95 -7.83 2.99
C THR A 311 -17.02 -8.63 2.11
N ALA A 312 -16.46 -8.05 1.04
CA ALA A 312 -15.51 -8.73 0.19
C ALA A 312 -14.27 -9.20 0.98
N PRO A 313 -13.55 -10.24 0.50
CA PRO A 313 -12.29 -10.65 1.10
C PRO A 313 -11.28 -9.50 1.12
N HIS A 314 -10.51 -9.38 2.21
CA HIS A 314 -9.40 -8.44 2.31
C HIS A 314 -8.08 -9.12 1.91
N ILE A 315 -7.10 -8.34 1.49
CA ILE A 315 -5.74 -8.83 1.29
C ILE A 315 -5.10 -9.07 2.66
N ASN A 316 -4.45 -10.22 2.81
CA ASN A 316 -3.57 -10.52 3.92
C ASN A 316 -2.30 -11.15 3.35
N SER A 317 -1.20 -10.39 3.37
CA SER A 317 0.09 -10.80 2.82
C SER A 317 1.07 -11.32 3.89
N PHE A 318 0.62 -11.52 5.14
CA PHE A 318 1.48 -11.97 6.23
C PHE A 318 0.99 -13.31 6.83
N GLY A 319 1.89 -14.07 7.46
CA GLY A 319 1.59 -15.42 7.95
C GLY A 319 2.83 -16.29 8.18
N LEU A 320 2.65 -17.49 8.74
CA LEU A 320 3.74 -18.42 9.03
C LEU A 320 4.15 -19.18 7.75
N GLY A 321 5.40 -19.00 7.28
CA GLY A 321 5.97 -19.67 6.11
C GLY A 321 7.37 -19.14 5.75
N GLN A 322 8.07 -19.79 4.80
CA GLN A 322 9.46 -19.46 4.42
C GLN A 322 9.63 -18.01 3.91
N HIS A 323 8.58 -17.45 3.31
CA HIS A 323 8.54 -16.06 2.78
C HIS A 323 7.46 -15.21 3.47
N GLY A 324 6.88 -15.70 4.57
CA GLY A 324 5.82 -14.98 5.28
C GLY A 324 6.39 -13.95 6.26
N ARG A 325 5.87 -12.73 6.24
CA ARG A 325 6.21 -11.73 7.26
C ARG A 325 5.55 -12.12 8.58
N TYR A 326 6.33 -12.18 9.66
CA TYR A 326 5.80 -12.38 11.01
C TYR A 326 5.27 -11.04 11.52
N ARG A 327 3.95 -10.96 11.70
CA ARG A 327 3.26 -9.74 12.17
C ARG A 327 2.40 -10.07 13.38
N THR A 328 2.41 -9.19 14.37
CA THR A 328 1.51 -9.24 15.54
C THR A 328 0.76 -7.93 15.67
N ASN A 329 -0.23 -7.87 16.57
CA ASN A 329 -0.94 -6.62 16.88
C ASN A 329 -0.16 -5.71 17.85
N VAL A 330 1.09 -6.05 18.21
CA VAL A 330 2.01 -5.14 18.88
C VAL A 330 3.10 -4.77 17.89
N TRP A 331 3.19 -3.48 17.57
CA TRP A 331 4.11 -2.94 16.58
C TRP A 331 5.22 -2.21 17.30
N GLU A 332 6.43 -2.73 17.22
CA GLU A 332 7.60 -2.12 17.86
C GLU A 332 8.34 -1.25 16.86
N TYR A 333 8.17 0.07 16.99
CA TYR A 333 8.86 1.05 16.16
C TYR A 333 9.32 2.22 17.00
N ARG A 334 10.47 2.79 16.63
CA ARG A 334 11.04 3.92 17.37
C ARG A 334 10.09 5.11 17.33
N GLY A 335 9.96 5.80 18.46
CA GLY A 335 9.26 7.08 18.51
C GLY A 335 10.25 8.23 18.31
N VAL A 336 9.73 9.43 17.99
CA VAL A 336 10.54 10.65 17.81
C VAL A 336 11.34 11.04 19.08
N ASN A 337 10.90 10.59 20.26
CA ASN A 337 11.57 10.82 21.55
C ASN A 337 12.73 9.85 21.81
N THR A 338 13.79 9.86 21.00
CA THR A 338 15.05 9.12 21.29
C THR A 338 16.16 10.06 21.78
N MET A 339 16.92 9.60 22.78
CA MET A 339 18.04 10.37 23.36
C MET A 339 19.30 10.12 22.52
N ARG A 340 19.52 10.92 21.46
CA ARG A 340 20.78 10.94 20.67
C ARG A 340 21.38 12.36 20.62
N ALA A 341 22.68 12.46 20.36
CA ALA A 341 23.32 13.72 20.02
C ALA A 341 22.74 14.22 18.68
N GLY A 342 22.32 15.50 18.59
CA GLY A 342 21.54 16.06 17.46
C GLY A 342 20.06 16.36 17.79
N ARG A 343 19.59 15.91 18.96
CA ARG A 343 18.21 16.03 19.47
C ARG A 343 17.50 17.38 19.28
N MET A 344 18.21 18.49 19.36
CA MET A 344 17.58 19.82 19.36
C MET A 344 17.19 20.28 17.96
N GLU A 345 17.88 19.81 16.92
CA GLU A 345 17.59 20.15 15.52
C GLU A 345 16.40 19.31 15.00
N GLU A 346 16.32 18.02 15.33
CA GLU A 346 15.18 17.14 14.95
C GLU A 346 13.87 17.48 15.68
N LEU A 347 13.92 17.80 16.98
CA LEU A 347 12.72 18.20 17.76
C LEU A 347 12.18 19.58 17.35
N ALA A 348 13.01 20.45 16.76
CA ALA A 348 12.55 21.75 16.27
C ALA A 348 11.68 21.63 15.02
N LEU A 349 11.84 20.54 14.25
CA LEU A 349 11.23 20.38 12.93
C LEU A 349 9.80 19.83 12.98
N HIS A 350 9.42 18.94 13.92
CA HIS A 350 8.00 18.52 14.03
C HIS A 350 7.59 17.81 15.34
N PRO A 351 6.35 18.05 15.84
CA PRO A 351 5.81 17.45 17.07
C PRO A 351 5.41 15.95 17.00
N THR A 352 4.92 15.44 15.86
CA THR A 352 4.26 14.11 15.75
C THR A 352 4.44 13.40 14.39
N VAL A 353 5.66 13.08 13.96
CA VAL A 353 5.86 12.29 12.72
C VAL A 353 5.67 10.80 13.01
N LYS A 354 4.83 10.12 12.23
CA LYS A 354 4.71 8.65 12.25
C LYS A 354 5.91 8.04 11.51
N PRO A 355 6.61 7.02 12.09
CA PRO A 355 7.77 6.40 11.45
C PRO A 355 7.40 5.79 10.11
N VAL A 356 8.13 6.14 9.05
CA VAL A 356 7.86 5.62 7.69
C VAL A 356 7.93 4.10 7.65
N ALA A 357 8.88 3.48 8.36
CA ALA A 357 9.03 2.03 8.40
C ALA A 357 7.77 1.31 8.93
N MET A 358 7.06 1.89 9.89
CA MET A 358 5.81 1.34 10.41
C MET A 358 4.72 1.33 9.34
N ILE A 359 4.61 2.44 8.60
CA ILE A 359 3.62 2.61 7.54
C ILE A 359 3.96 1.69 6.36
N VAL A 360 5.24 1.54 5.99
CA VAL A 360 5.72 0.60 4.96
C VAL A 360 5.21 -0.82 5.26
N ASP A 361 5.38 -1.26 6.50
CA ASP A 361 4.95 -2.60 6.91
C ASP A 361 3.43 -2.77 6.84
N ALA A 362 2.67 -1.78 7.33
CA ALA A 362 1.22 -1.75 7.24
C ALA A 362 0.73 -1.73 5.77
N ILE A 363 1.43 -1.02 4.88
CA ILE A 363 1.12 -0.99 3.44
C ILE A 363 1.29 -2.36 2.84
N LYS A 364 2.45 -2.99 3.06
CA LYS A 364 2.72 -4.33 2.55
C LYS A 364 1.72 -5.35 3.08
N ASP A 365 1.22 -5.21 4.31
CA ASP A 365 0.31 -6.18 4.98
C ASP A 365 -1.00 -6.41 4.21
N VAL A 366 -1.50 -5.39 3.51
CA VAL A 366 -2.87 -5.38 2.96
C VAL A 366 -2.98 -4.80 1.55
N SER A 367 -1.86 -4.63 0.83
CA SER A 367 -1.86 -4.11 -0.55
C SER A 367 -0.81 -4.76 -1.44
N LYS A 368 -1.04 -4.69 -2.75
CA LYS A 368 -0.09 -5.03 -3.82
C LYS A 368 0.61 -3.76 -4.33
N ARG A 369 1.76 -3.92 -5.01
CA ARG A 369 2.40 -2.85 -5.79
C ARG A 369 1.42 -2.25 -6.81
N GLY A 370 1.55 -0.96 -7.09
CA GLY A 370 0.65 -0.21 -7.96
C GLY A 370 -0.70 0.18 -7.33
N GLU A 371 -1.13 -0.44 -6.23
CA GLU A 371 -2.41 -0.10 -5.59
C GLU A 371 -2.34 1.23 -4.81
N ILE A 372 -3.52 1.83 -4.60
CA ILE A 372 -3.64 3.14 -3.97
C ILE A 372 -3.72 3.03 -2.44
N VAL A 373 -2.91 3.86 -1.77
CA VAL A 373 -2.95 4.14 -0.33
C VAL A 373 -3.53 5.54 -0.15
N LEU A 374 -4.68 5.63 0.51
CA LEU A 374 -5.35 6.91 0.80
C LEU A 374 -5.05 7.36 2.22
N ASP A 375 -4.77 8.65 2.37
CA ASP A 375 -4.56 9.33 3.65
C ASP A 375 -5.39 10.62 3.64
N ALA A 376 -6.23 10.81 4.66
CA ALA A 376 -7.08 11.99 4.77
C ALA A 376 -6.46 13.12 5.59
N PHE A 377 -5.33 12.87 6.25
CA PHE A 377 -4.63 13.79 7.12
C PHE A 377 -3.13 13.71 6.81
N GLY A 378 -2.76 14.18 5.62
CA GLY A 378 -1.43 13.96 5.04
C GLY A 378 -0.26 14.47 5.87
N GLY A 379 -0.46 15.54 6.64
CA GLY A 379 0.50 16.10 7.59
C GLY A 379 1.88 16.32 6.95
N SER A 380 2.90 15.65 7.49
CA SER A 380 4.27 15.75 6.99
C SER A 380 4.59 14.82 5.80
N GLY A 381 3.63 14.03 5.32
CA GLY A 381 3.79 13.17 4.14
C GLY A 381 4.40 11.79 4.39
N SER A 382 4.45 11.30 5.63
CA SER A 382 5.02 9.96 5.91
C SER A 382 4.34 8.83 5.12
N THR A 383 3.02 8.89 4.94
CA THR A 383 2.28 7.92 4.13
C THR A 383 2.70 7.96 2.66
N LEU A 384 3.02 9.15 2.13
CA LEU A 384 3.49 9.31 0.75
C LEU A 384 4.87 8.66 0.58
N ILE A 385 5.82 8.95 1.46
CA ILE A 385 7.16 8.35 1.42
C ILE A 385 7.07 6.82 1.56
N ALA A 386 6.24 6.33 2.48
CA ALA A 386 6.02 4.88 2.66
C ALA A 386 5.44 4.22 1.41
N ALA A 387 4.45 4.86 0.76
CA ALA A 387 3.88 4.36 -0.49
C ALA A 387 4.92 4.36 -1.63
N HIS A 388 5.73 5.42 -1.72
CA HIS A 388 6.81 5.52 -2.71
C HIS A 388 7.82 4.36 -2.56
N LYS A 389 8.37 4.17 -1.36
CA LYS A 389 9.35 3.08 -1.07
C LYS A 389 8.80 1.69 -1.37
N THR A 390 7.50 1.51 -1.26
CA THR A 390 6.85 0.22 -1.50
C THR A 390 6.30 0.07 -2.92
N GLY A 391 6.49 1.06 -3.81
CA GLY A 391 5.94 1.02 -5.17
C GLY A 391 4.40 1.03 -5.20
N ARG A 392 3.76 1.61 -4.19
CA ARG A 392 2.30 1.89 -4.14
C ARG A 392 2.05 3.36 -4.48
N ARG A 393 0.79 3.74 -4.69
CA ARG A 393 0.42 5.12 -5.09
C ARG A 393 -0.29 5.85 -3.97
N ALA A 394 0.32 6.90 -3.44
CA ALA A 394 -0.30 7.74 -2.41
C ALA A 394 -1.33 8.72 -3.00
N ARG A 395 -2.44 8.88 -2.28
CA ARG A 395 -3.45 9.94 -2.47
C ARG A 395 -3.67 10.60 -1.11
N LEU A 396 -3.26 11.85 -0.97
CA LEU A 396 -3.26 12.56 0.32
C LEU A 396 -4.24 13.73 0.27
N VAL A 397 -5.05 13.91 1.31
CA VAL A 397 -5.76 15.15 1.61
C VAL A 397 -5.03 15.83 2.76
N GLU A 398 -4.70 17.12 2.61
CA GLU A 398 -4.12 17.93 3.67
C GLU A 398 -4.75 19.32 3.66
N LEU A 399 -5.20 19.77 4.84
CA LEU A 399 -5.98 21.00 4.98
C LEU A 399 -5.09 22.24 4.96
N ASP A 400 -3.91 22.17 5.58
CA ASP A 400 -3.02 23.31 5.69
C ASP A 400 -2.08 23.41 4.48
N PRO A 401 -2.11 24.52 3.72
CA PRO A 401 -1.20 24.72 2.60
C PRO A 401 0.28 24.57 2.96
N ILE A 402 0.68 24.91 4.19
CA ILE A 402 2.08 24.76 4.63
C ILE A 402 2.46 23.28 4.70
N TYR A 403 1.55 22.42 5.17
CA TYR A 403 1.81 20.99 5.23
C TYR A 403 1.77 20.35 3.83
N VAL A 404 0.95 20.86 2.91
CA VAL A 404 1.00 20.46 1.48
C VAL A 404 2.37 20.76 0.88
N ASP A 405 2.89 21.97 1.07
CA ASP A 405 4.24 22.33 0.61
C ASP A 405 5.32 21.46 1.23
N ARG A 406 5.20 21.13 2.52
CA ARG A 406 6.13 20.21 3.19
C ARG A 406 6.09 18.82 2.58
N ILE A 407 4.91 18.29 2.25
CA ILE A 407 4.77 17.01 1.54
C ILE A 407 5.51 17.06 0.20
N VAL A 408 5.31 18.14 -0.57
CA VAL A 408 5.96 18.36 -1.87
C VAL A 408 7.47 18.42 -1.71
N LYS A 409 8.00 19.33 -0.89
CA LYS A 409 9.45 19.49 -0.66
C LYS A 409 10.09 18.19 -0.15
N ARG A 410 9.43 17.49 0.78
CA ARG A 410 9.93 16.21 1.32
C ARG A 410 10.05 15.15 0.23
N TRP A 411 9.04 15.02 -0.62
CA TRP A 411 9.08 14.07 -1.72
C TRP A 411 10.13 14.44 -2.77
N GLN A 412 10.23 15.70 -3.20
CA GLN A 412 11.24 16.12 -4.17
C GLN A 412 12.67 15.84 -3.67
N ALA A 413 12.92 16.10 -2.38
CA ALA A 413 14.21 15.79 -1.76
C ALA A 413 14.51 14.29 -1.71
N PHE A 414 13.48 13.46 -1.47
CA PHE A 414 13.62 12.01 -1.35
C PHE A 414 13.70 11.30 -2.71
N ALA A 415 12.86 11.68 -3.66
CA ALA A 415 12.73 11.04 -4.97
C ALA A 415 13.63 11.67 -6.05
N HIS A 416 14.25 12.83 -5.76
CA HIS A 416 15.08 13.59 -6.70
C HIS A 416 14.35 13.93 -8.02
N ASP A 417 13.08 14.30 -7.91
CA ASP A 417 12.19 14.62 -9.03
C ASP A 417 11.35 15.86 -8.70
N ASP A 418 10.73 16.48 -9.72
CA ASP A 418 10.00 17.73 -9.60
C ASP A 418 8.49 17.52 -9.51
N ALA A 419 7.87 18.18 -8.52
CA ALA A 419 6.41 18.21 -8.41
C ALA A 419 5.82 19.21 -9.41
N VAL A 420 4.72 18.84 -10.05
CA VAL A 420 4.04 19.66 -11.07
C VAL A 420 2.61 19.95 -10.61
N LEU A 421 2.11 21.17 -10.83
CA LEU A 421 0.73 21.53 -10.50
C LEU A 421 -0.23 20.84 -11.50
N ASP A 422 -1.19 20.07 -10.98
CA ASP A 422 -2.13 19.28 -11.78
C ASP A 422 -2.91 20.15 -12.78
N GLY A 423 -2.98 19.67 -14.03
CA GLY A 423 -3.59 20.42 -15.13
C GLY A 423 -2.69 21.50 -15.76
N THR A 424 -1.42 21.58 -15.37
CA THR A 424 -0.42 22.50 -15.94
C THR A 424 0.93 21.78 -16.16
N ASP A 425 1.88 22.47 -16.80
CA ASP A 425 3.29 22.03 -16.89
C ASP A 425 4.20 22.78 -15.89
N GLN A 426 3.62 23.49 -14.91
CA GLN A 426 4.39 24.34 -13.99
C GLN A 426 4.93 23.53 -12.81
N SER A 427 6.24 23.56 -12.60
CA SER A 427 6.86 22.96 -11.42
C SER A 427 6.48 23.71 -10.14
N PHE A 428 6.67 23.07 -8.98
CA PHE A 428 6.50 23.73 -7.68
C PHE A 428 7.31 25.03 -7.58
N GLY A 429 8.54 25.04 -8.10
CA GLY A 429 9.39 26.22 -8.17
C GLY A 429 8.85 27.33 -9.11
N ASP A 430 8.26 26.96 -10.25
CA ASP A 430 7.61 27.92 -11.15
C ASP A 430 6.43 28.61 -10.49
N VAL A 431 5.56 27.82 -9.87
CA VAL A 431 4.37 28.33 -9.17
C VAL A 431 4.77 29.17 -7.96
N ALA A 432 5.81 28.77 -7.22
CA ALA A 432 6.35 29.56 -6.12
C ALA A 432 6.76 30.96 -6.58
N ARG A 433 7.56 31.07 -7.65
CA ARG A 433 7.99 32.35 -8.22
C ARG A 433 6.79 33.18 -8.70
N MET A 434 5.88 32.56 -9.44
CA MET A 434 4.68 33.24 -9.96
C MET A 434 3.82 33.81 -8.84
N ARG A 435 3.56 33.03 -7.78
CA ARG A 435 2.72 33.45 -6.64
C ARG A 435 3.43 34.50 -5.78
N GLU A 436 4.76 34.47 -5.70
CA GLU A 436 5.55 35.51 -5.05
C GLU A 436 5.47 36.85 -5.82
N GLU A 437 5.54 36.80 -7.16
CA GLU A 437 5.37 37.98 -8.03
C GLU A 437 3.94 38.56 -7.94
N GLU A 438 2.91 37.70 -7.92
CA GLU A 438 1.52 38.10 -7.66
C GLU A 438 1.38 38.84 -6.33
N ALA A 439 1.99 38.32 -5.26
CA ALA A 439 1.92 38.92 -3.93
C ALA A 439 2.66 40.27 -3.83
N ARG A 440 3.70 40.48 -4.65
CA ARG A 440 4.47 41.73 -4.72
C ARG A 440 3.83 42.81 -5.58
N THR A 441 2.85 42.46 -6.42
CA THR A 441 2.16 43.39 -7.30
C THR A 441 0.88 43.90 -6.60
N PRO A 442 0.86 45.13 -6.03
CA PRO A 442 -0.37 45.66 -5.45
C PRO A 442 -1.44 45.78 -6.54
N LEU A 443 -2.68 45.37 -6.22
CA LEU A 443 -3.86 45.58 -7.05
C LEU A 443 -3.98 47.07 -7.41
N ALA A 444 -3.46 47.43 -8.58
CA ALA A 444 -3.78 48.70 -9.21
C ALA A 444 -5.16 48.55 -9.88
N SER A 445 -6.08 49.44 -9.50
CA SER A 445 -7.41 49.69 -10.06
C SER A 445 -8.62 48.98 -9.41
N ALA A 446 -9.23 49.70 -8.46
CA ALA A 446 -10.68 49.82 -8.31
C ALA A 446 -11.02 51.15 -7.63
N ALA A 447 -10.57 52.27 -8.21
CA ALA A 447 -10.95 53.61 -7.80
C ALA A 447 -10.89 54.57 -8.99
N SER A 448 -11.84 54.42 -9.92
CA SER A 448 -12.18 55.44 -10.91
C SER A 448 -13.42 54.96 -11.66
N GLU A 449 -14.60 55.33 -11.15
CA GLU A 449 -15.92 55.46 -11.81
C GLU A 449 -16.96 55.41 -10.67
N ALA A 450 -17.77 56.42 -10.35
CA ALA A 450 -18.12 57.66 -11.01
C ALA A 450 -18.49 58.72 -9.97
N VAL A 451 -17.91 59.92 -10.11
CA VAL A 451 -18.55 61.17 -9.74
C VAL A 451 -18.64 61.96 -11.03
N GLU A 452 -19.84 61.96 -11.62
CA GLU A 452 -20.45 63.13 -12.26
C GLU A 452 -21.97 62.93 -12.38
#